data_AF-A0A6A3C3I9-F1
#
_entry.id   AF-A0A6A3C3I9-F1
#
_cell.length_a   1.000
_cell.length_b   1.000
_cell.length_c   1.000
_cell.angle_alpha   90.00
_cell.angle_beta   90.00
_cell.angle_gamma   90.00
#
_symmetry.space_group_name_H-M   'P 1'
#
loop_
_entity.id
_entity.type
_entity.pdbx_description
1 polymer ?
#
loop_
_entity_poly.entity_id
_entity_poly.type
_entity_poly.pdbx_seq_one_letter_code
_entity_poly.pdbx_strand_id
1 'polypeptide(L)'
;MRAQFALFEPKNGSITLENTKTALMKNATDAMKEFHIPDFLFALNALRYRRMGFEEFCAAALSVHQLEALDCWEQHARCTCELFEKKGNMAIVIEELASELGLGPSIPVYAVLNDWIRHTDGKLSFLGFVKLSHCPSSQALSKPQ
;
A
#
# COMPACT_ATOMS: atom_id res chain seq x y z
N MET A 1 -3.78 19.18 2.37
CA MET A 1 -3.45 18.36 3.55
C MET A 1 -3.73 19.02 4.91
N ARG A 2 -3.36 20.27 5.21
CA ARG A 2 -3.63 20.88 6.55
C ARG A 2 -5.11 20.88 6.97
N ALA A 3 -6.02 21.19 6.05
CA ALA A 3 -7.45 21.13 6.31
C ALA A 3 -7.92 19.70 6.66
N GLN A 4 -7.43 18.69 5.93
CA GLN A 4 -7.74 17.27 6.21
C GLN A 4 -7.14 16.80 7.53
N PHE A 5 -5.91 17.22 7.86
CA PHE A 5 -5.29 16.94 9.15
C PHE A 5 -6.10 17.52 10.32
N ALA A 6 -6.66 18.72 10.15
CA ALA A 6 -7.49 19.36 11.16
C ALA A 6 -8.82 18.62 11.42
N LEU A 7 -9.36 17.87 10.45
CA LEU A 7 -10.57 17.05 10.63
C LEU A 7 -10.40 15.93 11.67
N PHE A 8 -9.15 15.53 11.95
CA PHE A 8 -8.83 14.55 12.98
C PHE A 8 -8.69 15.18 14.38
N GLU A 9 -8.80 16.50 14.50
CA GLU A 9 -8.72 17.23 15.79
C GLU A 9 -7.48 16.81 16.62
N PRO A 10 -6.27 16.89 16.05
CA PRO A 10 -5.06 16.31 16.64
C PRO A 10 -4.74 16.92 18.01
N LYS A 11 -4.59 16.07 19.03
CA LYS A 11 -4.19 16.49 20.37
C LYS A 11 -2.68 16.70 20.41
N ASN A 12 -2.24 17.88 20.87
CA ASN A 12 -0.82 18.27 20.92
C ASN A 12 -0.10 18.18 19.56
N GLY A 13 -0.79 18.49 18.47
CA GLY A 13 -0.20 18.49 17.12
C GLY A 13 -0.02 17.09 16.51
N SER A 14 -0.62 16.05 17.09
CA SER A 14 -0.52 14.67 16.61
C SER A 14 -1.86 13.95 16.58
N ILE A 15 -2.07 13.11 15.57
CA ILE A 15 -3.23 12.22 15.43
C ILE A 15 -2.94 10.94 16.21
N THR A 16 -3.92 10.55 17.02
CA THR A 16 -3.92 9.30 17.79
C THR A 16 -5.00 8.35 17.25
N LEU A 17 -4.96 7.07 17.66
CA LEU A 17 -6.03 6.13 17.34
C LEU A 17 -7.42 6.63 17.79
N GLU A 18 -7.49 7.33 18.92
CA GLU A 18 -8.74 7.90 19.44
C GLU A 18 -9.25 9.02 18.52
N ASN A 19 -8.37 9.92 18.07
CA ASN A 19 -8.70 10.95 17.09
C ASN A 19 -9.23 10.34 15.78
N THR A 20 -8.56 9.30 15.28
CA THR A 20 -8.97 8.59 14.08
C THR A 20 -10.34 7.94 14.23
N LYS A 21 -10.60 7.24 15.34
CA LYS A 21 -11.92 6.66 15.64
C LYS A 21 -13.03 7.72 15.63
N THR A 22 -12.81 8.81 16.35
CA THR A 22 -13.80 9.90 16.43
C THR A 22 -14.05 10.53 15.07
N ALA A 23 -13.00 10.82 14.31
CA ALA A 23 -13.12 11.41 12.98
C ALA A 23 -13.83 10.48 11.99
N LEU A 24 -13.53 9.17 12.02
CA LEU A 24 -14.23 8.17 11.20
C LEU A 24 -15.71 8.08 11.57
N MET A 25 -16.04 7.95 12.85
CA MET A 25 -17.44 7.84 13.28
C MET A 25 -18.26 9.10 12.95
N LYS A 26 -17.65 10.28 13.05
CA LYS A 26 -18.28 11.58 12.74
C LYS A 26 -18.54 11.77 11.24
N ASN A 27 -17.70 11.20 10.38
CA ASN A 27 -17.76 11.40 8.93
C ASN A 27 -18.14 10.11 8.17
N ALA A 28 -18.46 9.02 8.86
CA ALA A 28 -18.82 7.74 8.24
C ALA A 28 -20.15 7.84 7.50
N THR A 29 -20.14 7.45 6.23
CA THR A 29 -21.37 7.23 5.45
C THR A 29 -22.06 5.94 5.91
N ASP A 30 -23.33 5.78 5.58
CA ASP A 30 -24.07 4.59 6.01
C ASP A 30 -23.50 3.31 5.40
N ALA A 31 -23.03 3.37 4.14
CA ALA A 31 -22.29 2.29 3.50
C ALA A 31 -20.96 1.96 4.22
N MET A 32 -20.26 2.96 4.77
CA MET A 32 -19.05 2.73 5.55
C MET A 32 -19.34 2.08 6.89
N LYS A 33 -20.50 2.34 7.51
CA LYS A 33 -20.92 1.70 8.77
C LYS A 33 -21.34 0.24 8.56
N GLU A 34 -21.88 -0.06 7.38
CA GLU A 34 -22.19 -1.44 6.95
C GLU A 34 -20.92 -2.22 6.57
N PHE A 35 -19.92 -1.54 6.01
CA PHE A 35 -18.57 -2.09 5.88
C PHE A 35 -17.88 -2.13 7.25
N HIS A 36 -17.02 -3.13 7.44
CA HIS A 36 -16.40 -3.42 8.73
C HIS A 36 -15.41 -2.33 9.20
N ILE A 37 -15.91 -1.19 9.67
CA ILE A 37 -15.16 -0.16 10.41
C ILE A 37 -14.29 -0.79 11.52
N PRO A 38 -14.75 -1.81 12.28
CA PRO A 38 -13.92 -2.46 13.29
C PRO A 38 -12.64 -3.08 12.73
N ASP A 39 -12.69 -3.70 11.56
CA ASP A 39 -11.54 -4.37 10.94
C ASP A 39 -10.55 -3.34 10.38
N PHE A 40 -11.06 -2.24 9.81
CA PHE A 40 -10.24 -1.10 9.42
C PHE A 40 -9.57 -0.42 10.63
N LEU A 41 -10.29 -0.25 11.74
CA LEU A 41 -9.74 0.27 12.98
C LEU A 41 -8.72 -0.69 13.62
N PHE A 42 -8.87 -2.00 13.41
CA PHE A 42 -7.90 -3.01 13.84
C PHE A 42 -6.58 -2.88 13.05
N ALA A 43 -6.62 -2.61 11.75
CA ALA A 43 -5.43 -2.32 10.96
C ALA A 43 -4.68 -1.05 11.45
N LEU A 44 -5.42 -0.09 12.00
CA LEU A 44 -4.86 1.17 12.56
C LEU A 44 -4.36 1.04 14.01
N ASN A 45 -4.44 -0.15 14.61
CA ASN A 45 -4.08 -0.38 16.01
C ASN A 45 -2.58 -0.12 16.30
N ALA A 46 -1.73 -0.03 15.27
CA ALA A 46 -0.35 0.45 15.39
C ALA A 46 -0.27 1.90 15.93
N LEU A 47 -1.30 2.72 15.70
CA LEU A 47 -1.43 4.07 16.26
C LEU A 47 -1.83 4.08 17.75
N ARG A 48 -2.02 2.91 18.37
CA ARG A 48 -2.29 2.81 19.81
C ARG A 48 -1.07 3.13 20.67
N TYR A 49 0.13 2.88 20.13
CA TYR A 49 1.40 3.14 20.80
C TYR A 49 2.24 4.22 20.11
N ARG A 50 1.82 4.67 18.93
CA ARG A 50 2.51 5.66 18.11
C ARG A 50 1.55 6.81 17.77
N ARG A 51 2.05 8.04 17.78
CA ARG A 51 1.30 9.22 17.31
C ARG A 51 1.78 9.61 15.92
N MET A 52 0.90 10.20 15.12
CA MET A 52 1.19 10.62 13.76
C MET A 52 1.12 12.15 13.66
N GLY A 53 2.27 12.79 13.46
CA GLY A 53 2.36 14.24 13.25
C GLY A 53 1.86 14.68 11.88
N PHE A 54 1.87 15.98 11.61
CA PHE A 54 1.37 16.53 10.35
C PHE A 54 2.14 16.00 9.13
N GLU A 55 3.46 15.87 9.21
CA GLU A 55 4.31 15.37 8.13
C GLU A 55 4.07 13.88 7.87
N GLU A 56 3.99 13.08 8.93
CA GLU A 56 3.69 11.65 8.85
C GLU A 56 2.27 11.40 8.34
N PHE A 57 1.32 12.26 8.70
CA PHE A 57 -0.04 12.25 8.13
C PHE A 57 -0.02 12.61 6.65
N CYS A 58 0.73 13.64 6.24
CA CYS A 58 0.87 13.97 4.83
C CYS A 58 1.47 12.78 4.06
N ALA A 59 2.51 12.14 4.58
CA ALA A 59 3.08 10.95 3.98
C ALA A 59 2.06 9.80 3.88
N ALA A 60 1.29 9.53 4.94
CA ALA A 60 0.30 8.46 4.93
C ALA A 60 -0.93 8.74 4.04
N ALA A 61 -1.31 10.02 3.87
CA ALA A 61 -2.50 10.44 3.14
C ALA A 61 -2.25 10.71 1.65
N LEU A 62 -0.99 10.91 1.26
CA LEU A 62 -0.59 10.97 -0.15
C LEU A 62 -0.56 9.54 -0.71
N SER A 63 -1.16 9.30 -1.88
CA SER A 63 -1.05 7.99 -2.53
C SER A 63 0.41 7.70 -2.87
N VAL A 64 0.77 6.42 -3.02
CA VAL A 64 2.11 5.98 -3.44
C VAL A 64 2.63 6.78 -4.66
N HIS A 65 1.74 7.19 -5.56
CA HIS A 65 2.07 7.97 -6.77
C HIS A 65 2.50 9.43 -6.47
N GLN A 66 2.11 9.98 -5.32
CA GLN A 66 2.52 11.32 -4.87
C GLN A 66 3.73 11.29 -3.93
N LEU A 67 4.04 10.12 -3.35
CA LEU A 67 5.26 9.90 -2.56
C LEU A 67 6.52 9.83 -3.43
N GLU A 68 6.39 9.35 -4.67
CA GLU A 68 7.46 9.30 -5.68
C GLU A 68 8.14 10.66 -5.92
N ALA A 69 7.48 11.78 -5.61
CA ALA A 69 7.97 13.15 -5.81
C ALA A 69 8.83 13.70 -4.65
N LEU A 70 9.06 12.94 -3.58
CA LEU A 70 9.92 13.33 -2.45
C LEU A 70 11.27 12.61 -2.54
N ASP A 71 12.37 13.34 -2.33
CA ASP A 71 13.76 12.82 -2.33
C ASP A 71 14.01 11.65 -1.36
N CYS A 72 13.07 11.35 -0.46
CA CYS A 72 13.14 10.26 0.52
C CYS A 72 12.41 8.96 0.11
N TRP A 73 11.69 8.94 -1.03
CA TRP A 73 11.01 7.73 -1.52
C TRP A 73 11.99 6.62 -1.82
N GLU A 74 13.12 6.92 -2.47
CA GLU A 74 14.10 5.90 -2.83
C GLU A 74 14.68 5.19 -1.59
N GLN A 75 14.94 5.94 -0.51
CA GLN A 75 15.38 5.36 0.77
C GLN A 75 14.29 4.48 1.40
N HIS A 76 13.02 4.91 1.38
CA HIS A 76 11.91 4.11 1.92
C HIS A 76 11.62 2.85 1.08
N ALA A 77 11.66 2.96 -0.24
CA ALA A 77 11.53 1.83 -1.15
C ALA A 77 12.67 0.82 -0.93
N ARG A 78 13.90 1.30 -0.73
CA ARG A 78 15.05 0.43 -0.39
C ARG A 78 14.85 -0.27 0.96
N CYS A 79 14.51 0.44 2.03
CA CYS A 79 14.27 -0.16 3.35
C CYS A 79 13.14 -1.21 3.32
N THR A 80 12.06 -0.93 2.60
CA THR A 80 10.95 -1.88 2.45
C THR A 80 11.37 -3.09 1.60
N CYS A 81 12.14 -2.87 0.54
CA CYS A 81 12.69 -3.93 -0.27
C CYS A 81 13.68 -4.82 0.51
N GLU A 82 14.50 -4.26 1.39
CA GLU A 82 15.40 -5.04 2.26
C GLU A 82 14.61 -5.95 3.23
N LEU A 83 13.48 -5.47 3.72
CA LEU A 83 12.58 -6.28 4.56
C LEU A 83 11.87 -7.35 3.74
N PHE A 84 11.41 -7.00 2.53
CA PHE A 84 10.80 -7.94 1.58
C PHE A 84 11.81 -9.03 1.19
N GLU A 85 13.05 -8.68 0.87
CA GLU A 85 14.12 -9.64 0.53
C GLU A 85 14.34 -10.68 1.63
N LYS A 86 14.28 -10.25 2.90
CA LYS A 86 14.51 -11.11 4.07
C LYS A 86 13.32 -12.00 4.43
N LYS A 87 12.08 -11.59 4.13
CA LYS A 87 10.88 -12.23 4.70
C LYS A 87 9.80 -12.63 3.70
N GLY A 88 9.76 -12.01 2.52
CA GLY A 88 8.66 -12.14 1.56
C GLY A 88 9.08 -12.38 0.11
N ASN A 89 10.35 -12.18 -0.26
CA ASN A 89 10.82 -12.41 -1.61
C ASN A 89 11.08 -13.90 -1.84
N MET A 90 10.06 -14.56 -2.36
CA MET A 90 10.10 -15.96 -2.77
C MET A 90 10.28 -16.06 -4.28
N ALA A 91 10.76 -17.22 -4.74
CA ALA A 91 10.81 -17.50 -6.17
C ALA A 91 9.39 -17.42 -6.75
N ILE A 92 9.26 -16.75 -7.89
CA ILE A 92 7.98 -16.43 -8.51
C ILE A 92 7.63 -17.49 -9.54
N VAL A 93 6.40 -17.99 -9.49
CA VAL A 93 5.80 -18.75 -10.59
C VAL A 93 5.28 -17.74 -11.61
N ILE A 94 5.86 -17.74 -12.81
CA ILE A 94 5.62 -16.72 -13.83
C ILE A 94 4.14 -16.70 -14.24
N GLU A 95 3.52 -17.87 -14.32
CA GLU A 95 2.11 -18.05 -14.67
C GLU A 95 1.16 -17.43 -13.64
N GLU A 96 1.48 -17.55 -12.35
CA GLU A 96 0.70 -16.97 -11.25
C GLU A 96 0.81 -15.44 -11.27
N LEU A 97 2.03 -14.91 -11.46
CA LEU A 97 2.24 -13.47 -11.56
C LEU A 97 1.55 -12.89 -12.80
N ALA A 98 1.58 -13.57 -13.94
CA ALA A 98 0.87 -13.15 -15.14
C ALA A 98 -0.65 -13.11 -14.93
N SER A 99 -1.20 -14.10 -14.23
CA SER A 99 -2.62 -14.15 -13.88
C SER A 99 -3.03 -12.99 -12.96
N GLU A 100 -2.24 -12.68 -11.94
CA GLU A 100 -2.50 -11.54 -11.03
C GLU A 100 -2.42 -10.18 -11.75
N LEU A 101 -1.51 -10.07 -12.73
CA LEU A 101 -1.34 -8.89 -13.56
C LEU A 101 -2.35 -8.80 -14.72
N GLY A 102 -3.24 -9.77 -14.87
CA GLY A 102 -4.24 -9.80 -15.94
C GLY A 102 -3.64 -9.91 -17.34
N LEU A 103 -2.41 -10.43 -17.46
CA LEU A 103 -1.74 -10.61 -18.74
C LEU A 103 -2.40 -11.78 -19.49
N GLY A 104 -3.12 -11.46 -20.57
CA GLY A 104 -3.73 -12.48 -21.42
C GLY A 104 -2.70 -13.36 -22.13
N PRO A 105 -3.12 -14.55 -22.63
CA PRO A 105 -2.23 -15.55 -23.25
C PRO A 105 -1.52 -15.07 -24.52
N SER A 106 -1.91 -13.93 -25.07
CA SER A 106 -1.34 -13.27 -26.25
C SER A 106 -0.19 -12.30 -25.93
N ILE A 107 0.07 -12.01 -24.65
CA ILE A 107 1.18 -11.16 -24.22
C ILE A 107 2.40 -12.07 -23.98
N PRO A 108 3.57 -11.78 -24.56
CA PRO A 108 4.80 -12.51 -24.24
C PRO A 108 5.24 -12.16 -22.82
N VAL A 109 4.67 -12.87 -21.84
CA VAL A 109 4.87 -12.69 -20.39
C VAL A 109 6.36 -12.65 -20.04
N TYR A 110 7.14 -13.52 -20.66
CA TYR A 110 8.60 -13.59 -20.47
C TYR A 110 9.30 -12.29 -20.89
N ALA A 111 8.84 -11.60 -21.93
CA ALA A 111 9.42 -10.34 -22.37
C ALA A 111 9.05 -9.15 -21.45
N VAL A 112 7.91 -9.22 -20.77
CA VAL A 112 7.43 -8.17 -19.86
C VAL A 112 8.05 -8.30 -18.46
N LEU A 113 8.22 -9.53 -17.99
CA LEU A 113 8.70 -9.84 -16.64
C LEU A 113 10.21 -10.13 -16.56
N ASN A 114 10.92 -10.16 -17.68
CA ASN A 114 12.34 -10.49 -17.74
C ASN A 114 13.19 -9.67 -16.76
N ASP A 115 12.90 -8.36 -16.66
CA ASP A 115 13.66 -7.44 -15.81
C ASP A 115 13.09 -7.35 -14.38
N TRP A 116 11.92 -7.94 -14.16
CA TRP A 116 11.23 -7.97 -12.86
C TRP A 116 11.66 -9.17 -12.04
N ILE A 117 12.19 -10.21 -12.69
CA ILE A 117 12.57 -11.48 -12.06
C ILE A 117 14.07 -11.71 -12.27
N ARG A 118 14.79 -11.94 -11.18
CA ARG A 118 16.22 -12.24 -11.21
C ARG A 118 16.45 -13.64 -11.77
N HIS A 119 17.25 -13.74 -12.81
CA HIS A 119 17.68 -15.03 -13.39
C HIS A 119 18.46 -15.93 -12.43
N THR A 120 19.05 -15.35 -11.37
CA THR A 120 19.89 -16.10 -10.42
C THR A 120 19.11 -17.04 -9.51
N ASP A 121 17.90 -16.64 -9.12
CA ASP A 121 17.11 -17.31 -8.07
C ASP A 121 15.60 -17.25 -8.30
N GLY A 122 15.15 -16.72 -9.45
CA GLY A 122 13.73 -16.63 -9.80
C GLY A 122 12.93 -15.66 -8.92
N LYS A 123 13.63 -14.84 -8.12
CA LYS A 123 13.02 -13.89 -7.19
C LYS A 123 12.74 -12.55 -7.82
N LEU A 124 11.88 -11.77 -7.18
CA LEU A 124 11.56 -10.43 -7.60
C LEU A 124 12.82 -9.53 -7.51
N SER A 125 13.12 -8.78 -8.56
CA SER A 125 14.13 -7.73 -8.55
C SER A 125 13.59 -6.48 -7.85
N PHE A 126 14.46 -5.55 -7.46
CA PHE A 126 14.02 -4.25 -6.94
C PHE A 126 13.09 -3.52 -7.93
N LEU A 127 13.43 -3.60 -9.23
CA LEU A 127 12.60 -3.05 -10.30
C LEU A 127 11.22 -3.72 -10.34
N GLY A 128 11.18 -5.06 -10.23
CA GLY A 128 9.94 -5.81 -10.11
C GLY A 128 9.12 -5.37 -8.90
N PHE A 129 9.77 -5.10 -7.77
CA PHE A 129 9.10 -4.76 -6.50
C PHE A 129 8.43 -3.41 -6.58
N VAL A 130 9.15 -2.43 -7.14
CA VAL A 130 8.62 -1.11 -7.44
C VAL A 130 7.45 -1.25 -8.40
N LYS A 131 7.62 -1.93 -9.54
CA LYS A 131 6.56 -2.08 -10.55
C LYS A 131 5.29 -2.76 -10.01
N LEU A 132 5.42 -3.82 -9.21
CA LEU A 132 4.30 -4.48 -8.53
C LEU A 132 3.63 -3.57 -7.51
N SER A 133 4.39 -2.79 -6.76
CA SER A 133 3.84 -1.82 -5.78
C SER A 133 3.03 -0.71 -6.45
N HIS A 134 3.28 -0.41 -7.74
CA HIS A 134 2.52 0.55 -8.54
C HIS A 134 1.42 -0.09 -9.39
N CYS A 135 1.38 -1.42 -9.54
CA CYS A 135 0.36 -2.08 -10.32
C CYS A 135 -0.92 -2.23 -9.49
N PRO A 136 -2.07 -1.67 -9.91
CA PRO A 136 -3.34 -2.00 -9.28
C PRO A 136 -3.60 -3.50 -9.48
N SER A 137 -3.87 -4.25 -8.40
CA SER A 137 -4.17 -5.67 -8.55
C SER A 137 -5.47 -5.84 -9.35
N SER A 138 -5.50 -6.80 -10.26
CA SER A 138 -6.68 -7.05 -11.11
C SER A 138 -7.83 -7.71 -10.34
N GLN A 139 -7.67 -8.01 -9.05
CA GLN A 139 -8.70 -8.66 -8.21
C GLN A 139 -9.96 -7.79 -7.99
N ALA A 140 -10.02 -6.55 -8.49
CA ALA A 140 -11.23 -5.74 -8.47
C ALA A 140 -12.30 -6.17 -9.51
N LEU A 141 -12.01 -7.12 -10.41
CA LEU A 141 -12.95 -7.53 -11.47
C LEU A 141 -13.20 -9.04 -11.53
N SER A 142 -13.76 -9.59 -10.46
CA SER A 142 -14.51 -10.86 -10.55
C SER A 142 -15.63 -10.91 -9.51
N LYS A 143 -16.75 -10.25 -9.80
CA LYS A 143 -18.07 -10.71 -9.34
C LYS A 143 -18.71 -11.46 -10.51
N PRO A 144 -18.88 -12.78 -10.43
CA PRO A 144 -19.79 -13.47 -11.34
C PRO A 144 -21.22 -13.05 -11.01
N GLN A 145 -21.99 -12.67 -12.03
CA GLN A 145 -23.45 -12.55 -11.98
C GLN A 145 -24.09 -13.93 -11.86
#